data_AF-A0A1Y2DZ07-F1
#
_entry.id   AF-A0A1Y2DZ07-F1
#
_cell.length_a   1.000
_cell.length_b   1.000
_cell.length_c   1.000
_cell.angle_alpha   90.00
_cell.angle_beta   90.00
_cell.angle_gamma   90.00
#
_symmetry.space_group_name_H-M   'P 1'
#
loop_
_entity.id
_entity.type
_entity.pdbx_description
1 polymer ?
#
loop_
_entity_poly.entity_id
_entity_poly.type
_entity_poly.pdbx_seq_one_letter_code
_entity_poly.pdbx_strand_id
1 'polypeptide(L)'
;MALRLPPLKQAQLKTLALACGLPLTGTKGVLIDYLLQACERQAHDKEHSILNKRVLSIDLGLRNLAFSLLHPLDQTSSAEIKKNGYDFRRPPRAQLETWSRFSIVPAQLATPLETKNYDAWSPAKLSQLTFGLVKDQLLTLKPTHILIERQRFRSGSMAAVQEWTLRVNTLEAMMHAVLRTLYEEKLWTGEVLSIPPARVGPFWLSDEGQGEKPVSKKSTKVRNKQAKIDLVGKWLEQEDIKVMEGARSTSRGFMNRWLNNPIELGMDEKLDKLDDLADCLLQGLAWIKWEQNRLVLTSHGPIVLLNQM
;
A
#
# COMPACT_ATOMS: atom_id res chain seq x y z
N MET A 1 -6.92 9.70 30.15
CA MET A 1 -7.84 10.81 29.83
C MET A 1 -8.34 10.56 28.42
N ALA A 2 -9.65 10.34 28.23
CA ALA A 2 -10.20 10.07 26.90
C ALA A 2 -9.93 11.28 25.98
N LEU A 3 -9.32 11.05 24.82
CA LEU A 3 -9.06 12.11 23.84
C LEU A 3 -10.41 12.71 23.41
N ARG A 4 -10.61 14.02 23.58
CA ARG A 4 -11.80 14.71 23.05
C ARG A 4 -11.39 15.54 21.84
N LEU A 5 -12.03 15.28 20.70
CA LEU A 5 -11.87 16.14 19.52
C LEU A 5 -12.62 17.46 19.76
N PRO A 6 -12.04 18.61 19.38
CA PRO A 6 -12.74 19.89 19.37
C PRO A 6 -13.92 19.87 18.38
N PRO A 7 -14.82 20.87 18.42
CA PRO A 7 -15.89 20.97 17.44
C PRO A 7 -15.34 21.20 16.03
N LEU A 8 -15.30 20.14 15.21
CA LEU A 8 -14.79 20.18 13.83
C LEU A 8 -15.94 20.18 12.81
N LYS A 9 -15.73 20.83 11.65
CA LYS A 9 -16.63 20.74 10.49
C LYS A 9 -16.49 19.37 9.82
N GLN A 10 -17.51 18.95 9.06
CA GLN A 10 -17.47 17.65 8.37
C GLN A 10 -16.32 17.55 7.37
N ALA A 11 -15.97 18.64 6.68
CA ALA A 11 -14.81 18.68 5.80
C ALA A 11 -13.50 18.39 6.56
N GLN A 12 -13.29 19.04 7.71
CA GLN A 12 -12.11 18.81 8.56
C GLN A 12 -12.04 17.36 9.06
N LEU A 13 -13.18 16.77 9.44
CA LEU A 13 -13.22 15.35 9.84
C LEU A 13 -12.85 14.43 8.68
N LYS A 14 -13.26 14.74 7.45
CA LYS A 14 -12.85 13.99 6.25
C LYS A 14 -11.37 14.15 5.95
N THR A 15 -10.80 15.34 6.10
CA THR A 15 -9.36 15.59 5.97
C THR A 15 -8.56 14.79 7.01
N LEU A 16 -9.00 14.79 8.28
CA LEU A 16 -8.37 13.95 9.32
C LEU A 16 -8.51 12.46 9.03
N ALA A 17 -9.68 12.00 8.60
CA ALA A 17 -9.91 10.62 8.23
C ALA A 17 -9.03 10.20 7.05
N LEU A 18 -8.86 11.07 6.05
CA LEU A 18 -7.95 10.87 4.93
C LEU A 18 -6.51 10.77 5.41
N ALA A 19 -6.06 11.72 6.23
CA ALA A 19 -4.72 11.74 6.81
C ALA A 19 -4.43 10.48 7.63
N CYS A 20 -5.43 9.90 8.29
CA CYS A 20 -5.29 8.70 9.11
C CYS A 20 -5.66 7.41 8.37
N GLY A 21 -5.89 7.41 7.05
CA GLY A 21 -6.25 6.19 6.31
C GLY A 21 -7.56 5.53 6.76
N LEU A 22 -8.51 6.33 7.26
CA LEU A 22 -9.81 5.91 7.77
C LEU A 22 -10.92 6.06 6.71
N PRO A 23 -12.10 5.45 6.91
CA PRO A 23 -13.25 5.67 6.02
C PRO A 23 -13.67 7.14 5.93
N LEU A 24 -13.96 7.61 4.72
CA LEU A 24 -14.37 9.01 4.44
C LEU A 24 -15.89 9.21 4.35
N THR A 25 -16.64 8.11 4.38
CA THR A 25 -18.10 8.08 4.24
C THR A 25 -18.76 7.91 5.60
N GLY A 26 -19.95 8.50 5.77
CA GLY A 26 -20.72 8.43 7.00
C GLY A 26 -21.16 9.80 7.51
N THR A 27 -21.93 9.78 8.59
CA THR A 27 -22.36 10.99 9.31
C THR A 27 -21.17 11.60 10.09
N LYS A 28 -21.36 12.82 10.59
CA LYS A 28 -20.35 13.49 11.44
C LYS A 28 -19.96 12.63 12.66
N GLY A 29 -20.94 12.00 13.31
CA GLY A 29 -20.71 11.12 14.47
C GLY A 29 -19.85 9.92 14.11
N VAL A 30 -20.18 9.23 13.00
CA VAL A 30 -19.42 8.07 12.52
C VAL A 30 -17.95 8.42 12.23
N LEU A 31 -17.68 9.58 11.61
CA LEU A 31 -16.31 10.02 11.36
C LEU A 31 -15.55 10.32 12.67
N ILE A 32 -16.22 10.91 13.66
CA ILE A 32 -15.65 11.14 14.99
C ILE A 32 -15.30 9.80 15.65
N ASP A 33 -16.21 8.82 15.60
CA ASP A 33 -16.00 7.51 16.21
C ASP A 33 -14.79 6.80 15.59
N TYR A 34 -14.64 6.83 14.26
CA TYR A 34 -13.45 6.27 13.61
C TYR A 34 -12.15 6.92 14.07
N LEU A 35 -12.13 8.25 14.21
CA LEU A 35 -10.95 8.99 14.66
C LEU A 35 -10.62 8.69 16.12
N LEU A 36 -11.62 8.65 17.00
CA LEU A 36 -11.43 8.33 18.41
C LEU A 36 -10.91 6.90 18.60
N GLN A 37 -11.50 5.93 17.92
CA GLN A 37 -11.02 4.53 17.94
C GLN A 37 -9.59 4.41 17.43
N ALA A 38 -9.21 5.17 16.40
CA ALA A 38 -7.85 5.17 15.88
C ALA A 38 -6.86 5.73 16.93
N CYS A 39 -7.22 6.80 17.64
CA CYS A 39 -6.40 7.36 18.71
C CYS A 39 -6.30 6.42 19.92
N GLU A 40 -7.38 5.73 20.29
CA GLU A 40 -7.39 4.75 21.37
C GLU A 40 -6.42 3.60 21.06
N ARG A 41 -6.50 3.01 19.86
CA ARG A 41 -5.56 1.97 19.41
C ARG A 41 -4.12 2.46 19.48
N GLN A 42 -3.85 3.67 18.97
CA GLN A 42 -2.52 4.25 19.00
C GLN A 42 -2.00 4.48 20.43
N ALA A 43 -2.89 4.81 21.37
CA ALA A 43 -2.52 5.00 22.76
C ALA A 43 -2.19 3.68 23.48
N HIS A 44 -2.78 2.56 23.05
CA HIS A 44 -2.43 1.21 23.53
C HIS A 44 -1.12 0.70 22.91
N ASP A 45 -0.84 1.04 21.65
CA ASP A 45 0.39 0.65 20.93
C ASP A 45 1.65 1.44 21.34
N LYS A 46 1.64 2.18 22.45
CA LYS A 46 2.79 3.01 22.89
C LYS A 46 4.08 2.21 23.12
N GLU A 47 3.99 0.92 23.40
CA GLU A 47 5.16 0.04 23.54
C GLU A 47 5.78 -0.36 22.19
N HIS A 48 5.04 -0.27 21.09
CA HIS A 48 5.49 -0.68 19.75
C HIS A 48 5.71 0.53 18.84
N SER A 49 6.93 1.09 18.89
CA SER A 49 7.35 2.13 17.96
C SER A 49 7.19 1.68 16.50
N ILE A 50 6.74 2.60 15.63
CA ILE A 50 6.69 2.44 14.17
C ILE A 50 8.06 2.04 13.59
N LEU A 51 9.16 2.41 14.26
CA LEU A 51 10.54 2.05 13.88
C LEU A 51 10.84 0.56 14.02
N ASN A 52 10.07 -0.17 14.85
CA ASN A 52 10.22 -1.62 14.99
C ASN A 52 9.42 -2.39 13.93
N LYS A 53 8.68 -1.69 13.06
CA LYS A 53 7.81 -2.31 12.07
C LYS A 53 8.58 -2.57 10.77
N ARG A 54 8.47 -3.80 10.27
CA ARG A 54 8.85 -4.19 8.90
C ARG A 54 7.58 -4.48 8.12
N VAL A 55 7.29 -3.62 7.14
CA VAL A 55 6.01 -3.52 6.44
C VAL A 55 6.15 -4.12 5.06
N LEU A 56 5.53 -5.28 4.83
CA LEU A 56 5.44 -5.91 3.52
C LEU A 56 4.12 -5.50 2.86
N SER A 57 4.21 -4.68 1.82
CA SER A 57 3.04 -4.20 1.08
C SER A 57 2.91 -4.93 -0.24
N ILE A 58 1.74 -5.53 -0.48
CA ILE A 58 1.46 -6.44 -1.60
C ILE A 58 0.33 -5.86 -2.45
N ASP A 59 0.59 -5.78 -3.76
CA ASP A 59 -0.40 -5.64 -4.82
C ASP A 59 -0.60 -7.00 -5.50
N LEU A 60 -1.83 -7.52 -5.42
CA LEU A 60 -2.14 -8.90 -5.78
C LEU A 60 -2.32 -9.07 -7.29
N GLY A 61 -1.61 -10.06 -7.83
CA GLY A 61 -1.77 -10.49 -9.21
C GLY A 61 -1.19 -11.87 -9.45
N LEU A 62 -1.86 -12.70 -10.26
CA LEU A 62 -1.37 -14.05 -10.56
C LEU A 62 -0.15 -14.02 -11.51
N ARG A 63 -0.09 -13.05 -12.42
CA ARG A 63 1.01 -12.88 -13.40
C ARG A 63 1.90 -11.67 -13.10
N ASN A 64 1.54 -10.90 -12.09
CA ASN A 64 2.09 -9.58 -11.81
C ASN A 64 2.01 -9.27 -10.31
N LEU A 65 2.22 -10.27 -9.45
CA LEU A 65 2.34 -10.04 -8.02
C LEU A 65 3.47 -9.04 -7.81
N ALA A 66 3.19 -7.92 -7.17
CA ALA A 66 4.19 -6.93 -6.82
C ALA A 66 4.20 -6.74 -5.31
N PHE A 67 5.39 -6.61 -4.73
CA PHE A 67 5.52 -6.31 -3.32
C PHE A 67 6.72 -5.41 -3.03
N SER A 68 6.61 -4.65 -1.94
CA SER A 68 7.70 -3.87 -1.36
C SER A 68 7.83 -4.19 0.14
N LEU A 69 9.06 -4.27 0.62
CA LEU A 69 9.37 -4.41 2.04
C LEU A 69 10.00 -3.11 2.52
N LEU A 70 9.34 -2.46 3.48
CA LEU A 70 9.70 -1.16 4.01
C LEU A 70 10.06 -1.24 5.49
N HIS A 71 11.08 -0.49 5.89
CA HIS A 71 11.45 -0.26 7.28
C HIS A 71 11.45 1.25 7.57
N PRO A 72 10.53 1.78 8.39
CA PRO A 72 10.49 3.20 8.75
C PRO A 72 11.79 3.65 9.43
N LEU A 73 12.32 4.80 9.02
CA LEU A 73 13.57 5.35 9.55
C LEU A 73 13.35 6.42 10.60
N ASP A 74 12.18 7.07 10.58
CA ASP A 74 11.87 8.15 11.48
C ASP A 74 10.45 8.04 12.06
N GLN A 75 10.32 8.72 13.19
CA GLN A 75 9.07 9.00 13.84
C GLN A 75 9.09 10.50 14.12
N THR A 76 8.13 11.24 13.56
CA THR A 76 8.16 12.69 13.62
C THR A 76 8.25 13.18 15.06
N SER A 77 9.27 13.99 15.34
CA SER A 77 9.48 14.52 16.68
C SER A 77 8.63 15.78 16.93
N SER A 78 8.29 16.01 18.20
CA SER A 78 7.59 17.25 18.60
C SER A 78 8.39 18.52 18.27
N ALA A 79 9.72 18.44 18.24
CA ALA A 79 10.59 19.56 17.92
C ALA A 79 10.54 19.93 16.43
N GLU A 80 10.53 18.92 15.54
CA GLU A 80 10.41 19.14 14.09
C GLU A 80 9.06 19.74 13.70
N ILE A 81 7.97 19.25 14.30
CA ILE A 81 6.62 19.77 14.06
C ILE A 81 6.55 21.27 14.40
N LYS A 82 7.14 21.67 15.53
CA LYS A 82 7.15 23.09 15.95
C LYS A 82 8.02 23.96 15.04
N LYS A 83 9.13 23.44 14.53
CA LYS A 83 10.10 24.20 13.74
C LYS A 83 9.69 24.38 12.28
N ASN A 84 9.21 23.30 11.65
CA ASN A 84 9.02 23.25 10.20
C ASN A 84 7.54 23.09 9.79
N GLY A 85 6.63 23.02 10.75
CA GLY A 85 5.26 22.58 10.51
C GLY A 85 5.18 21.07 10.28
N TYR A 86 3.98 20.57 9.98
CA TYR A 86 3.75 19.15 9.71
C TYR A 86 2.95 18.98 8.43
N ASP A 87 3.53 18.22 7.50
CA ASP A 87 2.86 17.80 6.28
C ASP A 87 2.43 16.34 6.40
N PHE A 88 1.12 16.12 6.41
CA PHE A 88 0.54 14.79 6.59
C PHE A 88 0.62 13.92 5.33
N ARG A 89 1.02 14.49 4.18
CA ARG A 89 1.29 13.84 2.89
C ARG A 89 2.75 13.87 2.48
N ARG A 90 3.66 14.45 3.26
CA ARG A 90 5.09 14.27 3.02
C ARG A 90 5.44 12.78 3.10
N PRO A 91 6.19 12.21 2.14
CA PRO A 91 6.62 10.83 2.20
C PRO A 91 7.36 10.56 3.52
N PRO A 92 7.05 9.45 4.21
CA PRO A 92 7.81 9.07 5.39
C PRO A 92 9.21 8.60 4.97
N ARG A 93 10.23 8.84 5.79
CA ARG A 93 11.55 8.28 5.53
C ARG A 93 11.51 6.79 5.84
N ALA A 94 11.89 5.98 4.86
CA ALA A 94 11.93 4.53 5.01
C ALA A 94 13.08 3.92 4.21
N GLN A 95 13.56 2.77 4.67
CA GLN A 95 14.39 1.89 3.85
C GLN A 95 13.49 1.01 2.99
N LEU A 96 13.77 0.96 1.69
CA LEU A 96 13.19 -0.01 0.78
C LEU A 96 14.14 -1.21 0.73
N GLU A 97 13.83 -2.22 1.54
CA GLU A 97 14.67 -3.41 1.73
C GLU A 97 14.58 -4.39 0.55
N THR A 98 13.38 -4.57 0.00
CA THR A 98 13.12 -5.45 -1.14
C THR A 98 11.99 -4.86 -1.96
N TRP A 99 12.10 -4.94 -3.29
CA TRP A 99 11.05 -4.47 -4.20
C TRP A 99 11.05 -5.36 -5.43
N SER A 100 9.95 -6.06 -5.67
CA SER A 100 9.90 -7.07 -6.73
C SER A 100 8.52 -7.18 -7.35
N ARG A 101 8.50 -7.67 -8.59
CA ARG A 101 7.31 -7.98 -9.37
C ARG A 101 7.57 -9.26 -10.15
N PHE A 102 6.71 -10.26 -10.02
CA PHE A 102 6.87 -11.54 -10.70
C PHE A 102 5.53 -12.27 -10.92
N SER A 103 5.57 -13.33 -11.74
CA SER A 103 4.44 -14.24 -11.93
C SER A 103 4.48 -15.35 -10.88
N ILE A 104 3.39 -15.53 -10.14
CA ILE A 104 3.25 -16.69 -9.23
C ILE A 104 2.81 -17.95 -9.96
N VAL A 105 2.41 -17.80 -11.22
CA VAL A 105 2.01 -18.90 -12.10
C VAL A 105 3.26 -19.41 -12.82
N PRO A 106 3.54 -20.73 -12.82
CA PRO A 106 4.64 -21.33 -13.57
C PRO A 106 4.65 -20.92 -15.04
N ALA A 107 5.83 -20.72 -15.61
CA ALA A 107 6.01 -20.26 -16.98
C ALA A 107 5.32 -21.16 -18.03
N GLN A 108 5.18 -22.47 -17.76
CA GLN A 108 4.45 -23.38 -18.64
C GLN A 108 2.99 -22.92 -18.86
N LEU A 109 2.31 -22.55 -17.77
CA LEU A 109 0.91 -22.10 -17.74
C LEU A 109 0.70 -20.65 -18.24
N ALA A 110 1.76 -19.99 -18.71
CA ALA A 110 1.69 -18.62 -19.23
C ALA A 110 1.10 -18.56 -20.65
N THR A 111 1.07 -19.68 -21.39
CA THR A 111 0.61 -19.75 -22.79
C THR A 111 -0.93 -19.67 -22.93
N PRO A 112 -1.47 -19.08 -24.03
CA PRO A 112 -2.91 -18.97 -24.23
C PRO A 112 -3.65 -20.33 -24.30
N LEU A 113 -3.00 -21.38 -24.80
CA LEU A 113 -3.59 -22.73 -24.89
C LEU A 113 -3.78 -23.37 -23.52
N GLU A 114 -2.87 -23.11 -22.57
CA GLU A 114 -2.93 -23.70 -21.22
C GLU A 114 -3.77 -22.88 -20.23
N THR A 115 -4.19 -21.66 -20.56
CA THR A 115 -5.14 -20.90 -19.71
C THR A 115 -6.51 -21.56 -19.56
N LYS A 116 -6.84 -22.52 -20.44
CA LYS A 116 -8.02 -23.40 -20.38
C LYS A 116 -7.79 -24.71 -19.60
N ASN A 117 -6.58 -24.94 -19.08
CA ASN A 117 -6.33 -26.07 -18.20
C ASN A 117 -6.94 -25.76 -16.82
N TYR A 118 -8.20 -26.15 -16.62
CA TYR A 118 -8.95 -25.91 -15.38
C TYR A 118 -8.25 -26.48 -14.14
N ASP A 119 -7.52 -27.60 -14.26
CA ASP A 119 -6.81 -28.23 -13.15
C ASP A 119 -5.68 -27.36 -12.60
N ALA A 120 -5.03 -26.59 -13.47
CA ALA A 120 -3.98 -25.65 -13.09
C ALA A 120 -4.48 -24.50 -12.19
N TRP A 121 -5.77 -24.21 -12.26
CA TRP A 121 -6.45 -23.17 -11.46
C TRP A 121 -7.37 -23.77 -10.39
N SER A 122 -7.26 -25.07 -10.15
CA SER A 122 -8.03 -25.74 -9.09
C SER A 122 -7.71 -25.15 -7.72
N PRO A 123 -8.68 -25.13 -6.78
CA PRO A 123 -8.43 -24.68 -5.42
C PRO A 123 -7.26 -25.41 -4.75
N ALA A 124 -7.12 -26.72 -5.01
CA ALA A 124 -6.01 -27.52 -4.50
C ALA A 124 -4.66 -26.97 -4.98
N LYS A 125 -4.50 -26.70 -6.28
CA LYS A 125 -3.23 -26.18 -6.81
C LYS A 125 -2.93 -24.76 -6.35
N LEU A 126 -3.94 -23.88 -6.37
CA LEU A 126 -3.79 -22.50 -5.88
C LEU A 126 -3.42 -22.46 -4.40
N SER A 127 -3.96 -23.35 -3.57
CA SER A 127 -3.62 -23.41 -2.14
C SER A 127 -2.14 -23.78 -1.91
N GLN A 128 -1.61 -24.73 -2.67
CA GLN A 128 -0.19 -25.11 -2.62
C GLN A 128 0.72 -23.96 -3.05
N LEU A 129 0.39 -23.31 -4.17
CA LEU A 129 1.14 -22.14 -4.66
C LEU A 129 1.12 -21.00 -3.64
N THR A 130 -0.06 -20.75 -3.04
CA THR A 130 -0.22 -19.69 -2.03
C THR A 130 0.59 -20.00 -0.78
N PHE A 131 0.56 -21.24 -0.30
CA PHE A 131 1.33 -21.66 0.86
C PHE A 131 2.85 -21.49 0.62
N GLY A 132 3.36 -21.96 -0.52
CA GLY A 132 4.77 -21.80 -0.87
C GLY A 132 5.18 -20.33 -1.03
N LEU A 133 4.34 -19.52 -1.70
CA LEU A 133 4.54 -18.07 -1.79
C LEU A 133 4.66 -17.43 -0.40
N VAL A 134 3.69 -17.69 0.48
CA VAL A 134 3.67 -17.08 1.82
C VAL A 134 4.85 -17.57 2.66
N LYS A 135 5.01 -18.88 2.81
CA LYS A 135 5.99 -19.48 3.73
C LYS A 135 7.43 -19.32 3.23
N ASP A 136 7.68 -19.65 1.97
CA ASP A 136 9.03 -19.83 1.46
C ASP A 136 9.58 -18.53 0.84
N GLN A 137 8.72 -17.57 0.49
CA GLN A 137 9.14 -16.29 -0.09
C GLN A 137 8.79 -15.08 0.78
N LEU A 138 7.52 -14.90 1.15
CA LEU A 138 7.10 -13.66 1.82
C LEU A 138 7.51 -13.61 3.29
N LEU A 139 7.39 -14.72 4.03
CA LEU A 139 7.73 -14.77 5.46
C LEU A 139 9.23 -14.93 5.72
N THR A 140 10.02 -15.40 4.75
CA THR A 140 11.50 -15.41 4.87
C THR A 140 12.07 -14.00 4.93
N LEU A 141 11.33 -13.03 4.39
CA LEU A 141 11.60 -11.60 4.55
C LEU A 141 11.34 -11.10 5.98
N LYS A 142 10.79 -11.92 6.89
CA LYS A 142 10.47 -11.61 8.31
C LYS A 142 9.61 -10.34 8.52
N PRO A 143 8.51 -10.13 7.75
CA PRO A 143 7.66 -8.97 7.96
C PRO A 143 6.98 -9.03 9.33
N THR A 144 6.72 -7.85 9.89
CA THR A 144 5.88 -7.70 11.10
C THR A 144 4.44 -7.35 10.73
N HIS A 145 4.25 -6.67 9.60
CA HIS A 145 2.96 -6.25 9.10
C HIS A 145 2.90 -6.59 7.61
N ILE A 146 1.81 -7.20 7.18
CA ILE A 146 1.54 -7.52 5.78
C ILE A 146 0.30 -6.76 5.33
N LEU A 147 0.48 -5.86 4.38
CA LEU A 147 -0.59 -5.09 3.77
C LEU A 147 -0.98 -5.75 2.46
N ILE A 148 -2.25 -6.08 2.31
CA ILE A 148 -2.80 -6.70 1.09
C ILE A 148 -3.82 -5.74 0.51
N GLU A 149 -3.61 -5.26 -0.72
CA GLU A 149 -4.64 -4.47 -1.39
C GLU A 149 -5.87 -5.36 -1.65
N ARG A 150 -7.06 -4.89 -1.24
CA ARG A 150 -8.32 -5.63 -1.47
C ARG A 150 -8.71 -5.60 -2.94
N GLN A 151 -8.91 -6.78 -3.53
CA GLN A 151 -9.41 -6.86 -4.89
C GLN A 151 -10.87 -6.35 -4.97
N ARG A 152 -11.16 -5.54 -6.00
CA ARG A 152 -12.52 -5.01 -6.25
C ARG A 152 -13.30 -5.94 -7.15
N PHE A 153 -14.57 -6.18 -6.82
CA PHE A 153 -15.52 -6.76 -7.77
C PHE A 153 -15.71 -5.81 -8.96
N ARG A 154 -15.56 -6.34 -10.17
CA ARG A 154 -15.79 -5.62 -11.42
C ARG A 154 -17.16 -6.02 -11.97
N SER A 155 -18.16 -5.15 -11.81
CA SER A 155 -19.48 -5.31 -12.45
C SER A 155 -19.43 -4.77 -13.90
N GLY A 156 -19.96 -5.53 -14.86
CA GLY A 156 -20.14 -5.05 -16.24
C GLY A 156 -19.00 -5.35 -17.23
N SER A 157 -18.21 -6.40 -17.02
CA SER A 157 -17.14 -6.82 -17.94
C SER A 157 -17.35 -8.22 -18.52
N MET A 158 -16.74 -8.47 -19.69
CA MET A 158 -16.73 -9.76 -20.39
C MET A 158 -16.29 -10.93 -19.48
N ALA A 159 -16.76 -12.15 -19.77
CA ALA A 159 -16.57 -13.35 -18.94
C ALA A 159 -15.11 -13.59 -18.49
N ALA A 160 -14.13 -13.36 -19.37
CA ALA A 160 -12.71 -13.51 -19.04
C ALA A 160 -12.23 -12.61 -17.88
N VAL A 161 -12.81 -11.41 -17.72
CA VAL A 161 -12.47 -10.51 -16.60
C VAL A 161 -13.08 -11.02 -15.29
N GLN A 162 -14.25 -11.66 -15.35
CA GLN A 162 -14.89 -12.25 -14.18
C GLN A 162 -14.09 -13.45 -13.67
N GLU A 163 -13.65 -14.32 -14.57
CA GLU A 163 -12.80 -15.46 -14.24
C GLU A 163 -11.48 -15.02 -13.61
N TRP A 164 -10.79 -14.04 -14.20
CA TRP A 164 -9.56 -13.50 -13.61
C TRP A 164 -9.78 -12.90 -12.22
N THR A 165 -10.87 -12.13 -12.06
CA THR A 165 -11.22 -11.54 -10.76
C THR A 165 -11.49 -12.62 -9.72
N LEU A 166 -12.19 -13.70 -10.08
CA LEU A 166 -12.43 -14.83 -9.20
C LEU A 166 -11.13 -15.51 -8.77
N ARG A 167 -10.19 -15.74 -9.70
CA ARG A 167 -8.90 -16.36 -9.39
C ARG A 167 -8.06 -15.49 -8.46
N VAL A 168 -8.01 -14.17 -8.67
CA VAL A 168 -7.31 -13.24 -7.77
C VAL A 168 -7.99 -13.16 -6.40
N ASN A 169 -9.33 -13.11 -6.33
CA ASN A 169 -10.06 -13.18 -5.06
C ASN A 169 -9.80 -14.49 -4.30
N THR A 170 -9.66 -15.60 -5.04
CA THR A 170 -9.33 -16.91 -4.46
C THR A 170 -7.93 -16.88 -3.85
N LEU A 171 -6.95 -16.32 -4.56
CA LEU A 171 -5.60 -16.09 -4.04
C LEU A 171 -5.62 -15.20 -2.77
N GLU A 172 -6.33 -14.07 -2.80
CA GLU A 172 -6.47 -13.17 -1.65
C GLU A 172 -7.01 -13.93 -0.43
N ALA A 173 -8.10 -14.68 -0.60
CA ALA A 173 -8.71 -15.48 0.47
C ALA A 173 -7.76 -16.55 1.01
N MET A 174 -7.04 -17.27 0.13
CA MET A 174 -6.06 -18.28 0.53
C MET A 174 -4.87 -17.66 1.27
N MET A 175 -4.39 -16.49 0.85
CA MET A 175 -3.31 -15.79 1.55
C MET A 175 -3.74 -15.41 2.97
N HIS A 176 -4.95 -14.86 3.12
CA HIS A 176 -5.51 -14.56 4.43
C HIS A 176 -5.67 -15.81 5.30
N ALA A 177 -6.15 -16.92 4.74
CA ALA A 177 -6.30 -18.17 5.47
C ALA A 177 -4.94 -18.77 5.92
N VAL A 178 -3.95 -18.80 5.02
CA VAL A 178 -2.60 -19.29 5.33
C VAL A 178 -1.95 -18.42 6.40
N LEU A 179 -1.95 -17.10 6.25
CA LEU A 179 -1.35 -16.19 7.22
C LEU A 179 -2.03 -16.28 8.59
N ARG A 180 -3.38 -16.38 8.63
CA ARG A 180 -4.10 -16.58 9.88
C ARG A 180 -3.75 -17.91 10.54
N THR A 181 -3.62 -18.98 9.75
CA THR A 181 -3.23 -20.31 10.26
C THR A 181 -1.82 -20.25 10.85
N LEU A 182 -0.86 -19.68 10.13
CA LEU A 182 0.52 -19.54 10.62
C LEU A 182 0.63 -18.66 11.87
N TYR A 183 -0.28 -17.69 12.02
CA TYR A 183 -0.39 -16.89 13.23
C TYR A 183 -0.88 -17.69 14.44
N GLU A 184 -2.00 -18.42 14.30
CA GLU A 184 -2.56 -19.25 15.38
C GLU A 184 -1.59 -20.37 15.80
N GLU A 185 -0.87 -20.94 14.83
CA GLU A 185 0.17 -21.96 15.06
C GLU A 185 1.49 -21.36 15.60
N LYS A 186 1.54 -20.05 15.87
CA LYS A 186 2.71 -19.33 16.41
C LYS A 186 3.97 -19.45 15.54
N LEU A 187 3.81 -19.75 14.26
CA LEU A 187 4.89 -19.81 13.28
C LEU A 187 5.25 -18.40 12.75
N TRP A 188 4.36 -17.44 12.94
CA TRP A 188 4.58 -16.02 12.65
C TRP A 188 3.71 -15.16 13.56
N THR A 189 4.21 -14.05 14.09
CA THR A 189 3.49 -13.24 15.10
C THR A 189 3.14 -11.84 14.59
N GLY A 190 3.09 -11.65 13.27
CA GLY A 190 2.77 -10.35 12.68
C GLY A 190 1.28 -10.12 12.45
N GLU A 191 0.97 -8.97 11.87
CA GLU A 191 -0.40 -8.53 11.58
C GLU A 191 -0.67 -8.52 10.06
N VAL A 192 -1.88 -8.89 9.66
CA VAL A 192 -2.34 -8.79 8.27
C VAL A 192 -3.44 -7.73 8.17
N LEU A 193 -3.27 -6.79 7.25
CA LEU A 193 -4.19 -5.68 7.04
C LEU A 193 -4.65 -5.63 5.58
N SER A 194 -5.97 -5.73 5.38
CA SER A 194 -6.57 -5.56 4.06
C SER A 194 -6.80 -4.08 3.77
N ILE A 195 -6.06 -3.51 2.83
CA ILE A 195 -6.11 -2.09 2.47
C ILE A 195 -7.15 -1.86 1.38
N PRO A 196 -8.17 -1.01 1.61
CA PRO A 196 -9.09 -0.66 0.54
C PRO A 196 -8.41 0.22 -0.51
N PRO A 197 -8.48 -0.15 -1.80
CA PRO A 197 -7.87 0.63 -2.89
C PRO A 197 -8.31 2.11 -2.98
N ALA A 198 -9.45 2.44 -2.38
CA ALA A 198 -10.00 3.79 -2.38
C ALA A 198 -9.29 4.74 -1.39
N ARG A 199 -8.31 4.26 -0.61
CA ARG A 199 -7.61 5.07 0.40
C ARG A 199 -6.28 5.63 -0.09
N VAL A 200 -5.45 4.80 -0.74
CA VAL A 200 -4.07 5.16 -1.12
C VAL A 200 -4.04 6.27 -2.18
N GLY A 201 -4.82 6.12 -3.25
CA GLY A 201 -4.84 7.09 -4.35
C GLY A 201 -5.22 8.51 -3.91
N PRO A 202 -6.41 8.72 -3.30
CA PRO A 202 -6.81 10.02 -2.79
C PRO A 202 -5.86 10.59 -1.73
N PHE A 203 -5.25 9.74 -0.91
CA PHE A 203 -4.30 10.22 0.11
C PHE A 203 -3.11 10.94 -0.53
N TRP A 204 -2.54 10.38 -1.61
CA TRP A 204 -1.37 10.96 -2.28
C TRP A 204 -1.70 12.00 -3.35
N LEU A 205 -2.83 11.84 -4.05
CA LEU A 205 -3.11 12.59 -5.29
C LEU A 205 -4.27 13.59 -5.16
N SER A 206 -4.95 13.68 -4.02
CA SER A 206 -6.02 14.66 -3.88
C SER A 206 -5.44 16.06 -3.72
N ASP A 207 -5.63 16.91 -4.72
CA ASP A 207 -5.49 18.36 -4.54
C ASP A 207 -6.64 18.85 -3.64
N GLU A 208 -6.35 19.19 -2.39
CA GLU A 208 -7.27 20.06 -1.65
C GLU A 208 -7.15 21.45 -2.27
N GLY A 209 -7.99 21.79 -3.25
CA GLY A 209 -8.17 23.19 -3.67
C GLY A 209 -8.16 23.56 -5.15
N GLN A 210 -8.35 22.64 -6.12
CA GLN A 210 -8.59 23.08 -7.50
C GLN A 210 -9.90 22.52 -8.07
N GLY A 211 -10.84 23.44 -8.32
CA GLY A 211 -12.01 23.20 -9.15
C GLY A 211 -11.58 22.98 -10.59
N GLU A 212 -11.18 21.77 -10.95
CA GLU A 212 -10.96 21.40 -12.34
C GLU A 212 -12.23 20.83 -12.98
N LYS A 213 -12.45 21.27 -14.23
CA LYS A 213 -13.56 20.91 -15.13
C LYS A 213 -13.71 19.38 -15.28
N PRO A 214 -14.91 18.88 -15.62
CA PRO A 214 -15.16 17.45 -15.75
C PRO A 214 -14.33 16.85 -16.90
N VAL A 215 -13.23 16.18 -16.55
CA VAL A 215 -12.46 15.36 -17.49
C VAL A 215 -13.10 13.96 -17.56
N SER A 216 -13.04 13.31 -18.72
CA SER A 216 -13.63 11.97 -18.90
C SER A 216 -12.99 10.93 -17.95
N LYS A 217 -13.80 10.02 -17.38
CA LYS A 217 -13.35 8.99 -16.42
C LYS A 217 -12.13 8.17 -16.89
N LYS A 218 -11.99 7.93 -18.20
CA LYS A 218 -10.88 7.17 -18.80
C LYS A 218 -9.57 7.95 -18.75
N SER A 219 -9.60 9.25 -19.06
CA SER A 219 -8.42 10.12 -19.01
C SER A 219 -7.95 10.37 -17.57
N THR A 220 -8.87 10.52 -16.61
CA THR A 220 -8.54 10.64 -15.18
C THR A 220 -7.81 9.40 -14.67
N LYS A 221 -8.23 8.20 -15.09
CA LYS A 221 -7.58 6.94 -14.68
C LYS A 221 -6.13 6.85 -15.19
N VAL A 222 -5.90 7.22 -16.45
CA VAL A 222 -4.54 7.24 -17.04
C VAL A 222 -3.67 8.29 -16.36
N ARG A 223 -4.22 9.50 -16.15
CA ARG A 223 -3.55 10.59 -15.42
C ARG A 223 -3.14 10.15 -14.01
N ASN A 224 -4.04 9.49 -13.28
CA ASN A 224 -3.74 9.01 -11.93
C ASN A 224 -2.67 7.92 -11.93
N LYS A 225 -2.69 6.99 -12.90
CA LYS A 225 -1.65 5.96 -13.02
C LYS A 225 -0.28 6.59 -13.28
N GLN A 226 -0.19 7.54 -14.20
CA GLN A 226 1.07 8.24 -14.47
C GLN A 226 1.52 9.07 -13.25
N ALA A 227 0.60 9.80 -12.61
CA ALA A 227 0.90 10.61 -11.43
C ALA A 227 1.47 9.79 -10.26
N LYS A 228 1.00 8.55 -10.07
CA LYS A 228 1.57 7.61 -9.08
C LYS A 228 3.01 7.22 -9.41
N ILE A 229 3.26 6.85 -10.67
CA ILE A 229 4.61 6.51 -11.15
C ILE A 229 5.55 7.70 -10.98
N ASP A 230 5.09 8.90 -11.36
CA ASP A 230 5.85 10.14 -11.23
C ASP A 230 6.15 10.50 -9.78
N LEU A 231 5.21 10.25 -8.87
CA LEU A 231 5.42 10.48 -7.45
C LEU A 231 6.54 9.59 -6.89
N VAL A 232 6.49 8.30 -7.21
CA VAL A 232 7.54 7.34 -6.82
C VAL A 232 8.89 7.71 -7.45
N GLY A 233 8.90 8.04 -8.74
CA GLY A 233 10.11 8.45 -9.44
C GLY A 233 10.80 9.65 -8.78
N LYS A 234 10.02 10.69 -8.44
CA LYS A 234 10.53 11.87 -7.73
C LYS A 234 11.10 11.53 -6.34
N TRP A 235 10.42 10.70 -5.55
CA TRP A 235 10.90 10.33 -4.23
C TRP A 235 12.17 9.47 -4.26
N LEU A 236 12.34 8.66 -5.30
CA LEU A 236 13.56 7.91 -5.53
C LEU A 236 14.70 8.85 -5.99
N GLU A 237 14.42 9.80 -6.88
CA GLU A 237 15.39 10.80 -7.35
C GLU A 237 15.88 11.72 -6.23
N GLN A 238 14.98 12.12 -5.33
CA GLN A 238 15.26 13.02 -4.20
C GLN A 238 15.84 12.29 -2.97
N GLU A 239 16.01 10.97 -3.04
CA GLU A 239 16.47 10.12 -1.94
C GLU A 239 15.58 10.19 -0.68
N ASP A 240 14.29 10.51 -0.83
CA ASP A 240 13.31 10.45 0.26
C ASP A 240 13.15 9.00 0.78
N ILE A 241 13.37 8.03 -0.11
CA ILE A 241 13.35 6.59 0.16
C ILE A 241 14.76 6.03 0.04
N LYS A 242 15.28 5.44 1.11
CA LYS A 242 16.62 4.83 1.11
C LYS A 242 16.57 3.43 0.50
N VAL A 243 17.07 3.28 -0.72
CA VAL A 243 17.09 1.99 -1.43
C VAL A 243 18.21 1.09 -0.89
N MET A 244 17.84 -0.10 -0.41
CA MET A 244 18.78 -1.11 0.09
C MET A 244 19.14 -2.13 -1.01
N GLU A 245 20.15 -2.96 -0.77
CA GLU A 245 20.68 -3.92 -1.75
C GLU A 245 19.59 -4.75 -2.43
N GLY A 246 18.68 -5.34 -1.65
CA GLY A 246 17.60 -6.20 -2.16
C GLY A 246 16.56 -5.50 -3.05
N ALA A 247 16.57 -4.16 -3.13
CA ALA A 247 15.70 -3.39 -4.00
C ALA A 247 16.45 -2.64 -5.13
N ARG A 248 17.79 -2.68 -5.17
CA ARG A 248 18.60 -1.88 -6.09
C ARG A 248 18.31 -2.18 -7.56
N SER A 249 18.23 -3.46 -7.94
CA SER A 249 17.98 -3.86 -9.33
C SER A 249 16.64 -3.32 -9.83
N THR A 250 15.56 -3.61 -9.10
CA THR A 250 14.21 -3.13 -9.43
C THR A 250 14.11 -1.61 -9.39
N SER A 251 14.74 -0.94 -8.42
CA SER A 251 14.77 0.53 -8.35
C SER A 251 15.48 1.14 -9.55
N ARG A 252 16.62 0.59 -9.97
CA ARG A 252 17.36 1.07 -11.15
C ARG A 252 16.53 0.90 -12.41
N GLY A 253 15.91 -0.26 -12.59
CA GLY A 253 15.04 -0.51 -13.74
C GLY A 253 13.79 0.39 -13.75
N PHE A 254 13.21 0.66 -12.58
CA PHE A 254 12.12 1.63 -12.43
C PHE A 254 12.56 3.04 -12.86
N MET A 255 13.70 3.53 -12.33
CA MET A 255 14.23 4.86 -12.62
C MET A 255 14.62 5.03 -14.08
N ASN A 256 15.28 4.04 -14.68
CA ASN A 256 15.66 4.07 -16.10
C ASN A 256 14.43 4.25 -16.99
N ARG A 257 13.36 3.50 -16.70
CA ARG A 257 12.10 3.59 -17.45
C ARG A 257 11.35 4.90 -17.18
N TRP A 258 11.36 5.38 -15.94
CA TRP A 258 10.71 6.65 -15.58
C TRP A 258 11.39 7.86 -16.25
N LEU A 259 12.73 7.90 -16.26
CA LEU A 259 13.52 8.97 -16.90
C LEU A 259 13.60 8.86 -18.43
N ASN A 260 13.01 7.81 -19.03
CA ASN A 260 13.20 7.45 -20.44
C ASN A 260 14.68 7.34 -20.85
N ASN A 261 15.54 6.88 -19.92
CA ASN A 261 16.97 6.73 -20.19
C ASN A 261 17.28 5.28 -20.58
N PRO A 262 17.60 4.99 -21.86
CA PRO A 262 17.89 3.64 -22.33
C PRO A 262 19.32 3.25 -21.94
N ILE A 263 19.58 3.04 -20.66
CA ILE A 263 20.75 2.25 -20.27
C ILE A 263 20.36 0.79 -20.46
N GLU A 264 21.04 0.10 -21.38
CA GLU A 264 20.91 -1.35 -21.57
C GLU A 264 21.28 -2.06 -20.26
N LEU A 265 20.28 -2.36 -19.44
CA LEU A 265 20.42 -3.33 -18.36
C LEU A 265 20.53 -4.69 -19.03
N GLY A 266 21.68 -5.34 -18.83
CA GLY A 266 21.92 -6.68 -19.37
C GLY A 266 20.82 -7.65 -18.98
N MET A 267 20.35 -8.42 -19.97
CA MET A 267 19.51 -9.64 -20.00
C MET A 267 18.45 -9.99 -18.92
N ASP A 268 18.33 -9.28 -17.81
CA ASP A 268 17.30 -9.51 -16.80
C ASP A 268 16.06 -8.69 -17.16
N GLU A 269 14.97 -9.41 -17.42
CA GLU A 269 13.59 -9.00 -17.69
C GLU A 269 13.35 -7.50 -17.90
N LYS A 270 13.01 -7.11 -19.15
CA LYS A 270 12.44 -5.80 -19.44
C LYS A 270 11.30 -5.51 -18.47
N LEU A 271 11.48 -4.51 -17.60
CA LEU A 271 10.43 -3.99 -16.74
C LEU A 271 9.36 -3.34 -17.61
N ASP A 272 8.33 -4.11 -17.97
CA ASP A 272 7.29 -3.66 -18.89
C ASP A 272 6.22 -2.78 -18.24
N LYS A 273 6.01 -2.92 -16.92
CA LYS A 273 4.95 -2.23 -16.18
C LYS A 273 5.45 -1.68 -14.85
N LEU A 274 5.40 -0.36 -14.71
CA LEU A 274 5.80 0.36 -13.50
C LEU A 274 4.65 0.52 -12.50
N ASP A 275 3.40 0.38 -12.92
CA ASP A 275 2.25 0.64 -12.05
C ASP A 275 2.12 -0.36 -10.91
N ASP A 276 2.28 -1.66 -11.17
CA ASP A 276 2.20 -2.68 -10.10
C ASP A 276 3.26 -2.41 -9.00
N LEU A 277 4.47 -2.00 -9.41
CA LEU A 277 5.57 -1.63 -8.51
C LEU A 277 5.29 -0.33 -7.75
N ALA A 278 4.76 0.69 -8.44
CA ALA A 278 4.40 1.96 -7.82
C ALA A 278 3.26 1.77 -6.82
N ASP A 279 2.25 0.97 -7.15
CA ASP A 279 1.07 0.73 -6.32
C ASP A 279 1.44 0.04 -5.00
N CYS A 280 2.25 -1.02 -5.05
CA CYS A 280 2.68 -1.71 -3.83
C CYS A 280 3.56 -0.82 -2.93
N LEU A 281 4.44 0.01 -3.50
CA LEU A 281 5.29 0.95 -2.75
C LEU A 281 4.49 2.09 -2.12
N LEU A 282 3.60 2.72 -2.90
CA LEU A 282 2.73 3.81 -2.43
C LEU A 282 1.77 3.34 -1.34
N GLN A 283 1.27 2.11 -1.41
CA GLN A 283 0.44 1.53 -0.35
C GLN A 283 1.23 1.40 0.96
N GLY A 284 2.46 0.89 0.90
CA GLY A 284 3.31 0.71 2.07
C GLY A 284 3.67 2.04 2.74
N LEU A 285 4.11 3.01 1.95
CA LEU A 285 4.42 4.36 2.43
C LEU A 285 3.17 5.06 2.97
N ALA A 286 2.00 4.86 2.36
CA ALA A 286 0.76 5.48 2.83
C ALA A 286 0.42 4.97 4.22
N TRP A 287 0.53 3.66 4.42
CA TRP A 287 0.26 3.05 5.72
C TRP A 287 1.21 3.54 6.80
N ILE A 288 2.52 3.61 6.53
CA ILE A 288 3.52 4.17 7.45
C ILE A 288 3.14 5.61 7.81
N LYS A 289 2.78 6.42 6.81
CA LYS A 289 2.39 7.81 7.04
C LYS A 289 1.08 7.94 7.81
N TRP A 290 0.11 7.06 7.57
CA TRP A 290 -1.14 7.02 8.35
C TRP A 290 -0.89 6.69 9.82
N GLU A 291 0.02 5.75 10.12
CA GLU A 291 0.46 5.45 11.50
C GLU A 291 1.11 6.68 12.16
N GLN A 292 2.03 7.34 11.46
CA GLN A 292 2.64 8.59 11.93
C GLN A 292 1.57 9.68 12.18
N ASN A 293 0.61 9.83 11.27
CA ASN A 293 -0.48 10.80 11.39
C ASN A 293 -1.40 10.47 12.57
N ARG A 294 -1.73 9.19 12.82
CA ARG A 294 -2.49 8.75 14.00
C ARG A 294 -1.76 9.11 15.30
N LEU A 295 -0.44 8.92 15.34
CA LEU A 295 0.37 9.32 16.48
C LEU A 295 0.36 10.83 16.71
N VAL A 296 0.51 11.63 15.65
CA VAL A 296 0.45 13.10 15.71
C VAL A 296 -0.94 13.56 16.18
N LEU A 297 -2.01 12.98 15.63
CA LEU A 297 -3.38 13.26 16.06
C LEU A 297 -3.57 12.99 17.56
N THR A 298 -3.03 11.87 18.05
CA THR A 298 -3.14 11.46 19.45
C THR A 298 -2.30 12.33 20.38
N SER A 299 -1.11 12.74 19.95
CA SER A 299 -0.11 13.41 20.80
C SER A 299 -0.18 14.93 20.75
N HIS A 300 -0.55 15.50 19.61
CA HIS A 300 -0.56 16.95 19.35
C HIS A 300 -1.94 17.49 19.00
N GLY A 301 -2.92 16.62 18.84
CA GLY A 301 -4.30 16.98 18.50
C GLY A 301 -4.53 17.26 17.01
N PRO A 302 -5.80 17.45 16.61
CA PRO A 302 -6.18 17.51 15.21
C PRO A 302 -5.73 18.78 14.49
N ILE A 303 -5.47 19.87 15.21
CA ILE A 303 -5.10 21.16 14.62
C ILE A 303 -3.80 21.04 13.81
N VAL A 304 -2.84 20.25 14.29
CA VAL A 304 -1.55 20.05 13.58
C VAL A 304 -1.74 19.43 12.20
N LEU A 305 -2.70 18.52 12.03
CA LEU A 305 -3.01 17.90 10.74
C LEU A 305 -3.92 18.78 9.86
N LEU A 306 -4.61 19.76 10.45
CA LEU A 306 -5.56 20.64 9.75
C LEU A 306 -4.95 21.98 9.33
N ASN A 307 -3.83 22.40 9.93
CA ASN A 307 -3.12 23.65 9.61
C ASN A 307 -2.49 23.67 8.20
N GLN A 308 -2.83 22.72 7.34
CA GLN A 308 -2.48 22.68 5.92
C GLN A 308 -3.65 23.07 4.99
N MET A 309 -4.81 23.43 5.55
CA MET A 309 -5.90 24.15 4.87
C MET A 309 -5.69 25.65 4.97
#